data_AF-A0A146KWZ6-F1
#
_entry.id   AF-A0A146KWZ6-F1
#
_cell.length_a   1.000
_cell.length_b   1.000
_cell.length_c   1.000
_cell.angle_alpha   90.00
_cell.angle_beta   90.00
_cell.angle_gamma   90.00
#
_symmetry.space_group_name_H-M   'P 1'
#
loop_
_entity.id
_entity.type
_entity.pdbx_description
1 polymer ?
#
loop_
_entity_poly.entity_id
_entity_poly.type
_entity_poly.pdbx_seq_one_letter_code
_entity_poly.pdbx_strand_id
1 'polypeptide(L)'
;MPQPRHFTDPNWPKNMTARDNLRFWLAYQKQRPLWDFNHLHYSNKQVRKKGFQAISDEMMIPGLDIANVKLKIRFLRTAYTRWIKRLCLLKESGERFPKIPTWFHVADKFLRDQIRLRKPNNLTETHCLPGRSVQNSSASEA
;
A
#
# COMPACT_ATOMS: atom_id res chain seq x y z
N MET A 1 20.18 -29.71 15.22
CA MET A 1 19.42 -29.27 14.02
C MET A 1 19.49 -27.75 13.93
N PRO A 2 20.28 -27.16 13.02
CA PRO A 2 20.27 -25.71 12.84
C PRO A 2 19.02 -25.30 12.06
N GLN A 3 18.26 -24.36 12.62
CA GLN A 3 17.10 -23.75 11.97
C GLN A 3 17.52 -23.11 10.62
N PRO A 4 16.69 -23.14 9.57
CA PRO A 4 17.04 -22.55 8.28
C PRO A 4 17.32 -21.06 8.48
N ARG A 5 18.56 -20.63 8.19
CA ARG A 5 18.96 -19.24 8.25
C ARG A 5 18.02 -18.44 7.34
N HIS A 6 17.29 -17.50 7.92
CA HIS A 6 16.44 -16.57 7.17
C HIS A 6 17.28 -15.89 6.09
N PHE A 7 17.02 -16.21 4.83
CA PHE A 7 17.69 -15.61 3.68
C PHE A 7 17.18 -14.16 3.55
N THR A 8 17.84 -13.23 4.22
CA THR A 8 17.57 -11.79 4.09
C THR A 8 18.25 -11.27 2.83
N ASP A 9 17.71 -11.62 1.67
CA ASP A 9 18.06 -10.92 0.42
C ASP A 9 17.21 -9.64 0.31
N PRO A 10 17.82 -8.44 0.34
CA PRO A 10 17.11 -7.18 0.17
C PRO A 10 16.50 -6.98 -1.22
N ASN A 11 16.72 -7.90 -2.17
CA ASN A 11 16.29 -7.85 -3.55
C ASN A 11 15.36 -9.02 -3.98
N TRP A 12 14.77 -9.74 -3.02
CA TRP A 12 13.83 -10.84 -3.27
C TRP A 12 12.35 -10.39 -3.27
N PRO A 13 11.47 -10.92 -4.17
CA PRO A 13 11.71 -11.95 -5.19
C PRO A 13 12.12 -11.36 -6.54
N LYS A 14 13.23 -11.86 -7.10
CA LYS A 14 13.83 -11.41 -8.38
C LYS A 14 13.04 -11.84 -9.63
N ASN A 15 11.90 -12.50 -9.47
CA ASN A 15 11.08 -13.09 -10.54
C ASN A 15 9.57 -12.80 -10.39
N MET A 16 9.20 -11.76 -9.66
CA MET A 16 7.79 -11.38 -9.49
C MET A 16 7.33 -10.55 -10.68
N THR A 17 6.51 -11.14 -11.55
CA THR A 17 6.03 -10.46 -12.78
C THR A 17 5.12 -9.28 -12.43
N ALA A 18 4.80 -8.42 -13.41
CA ALA A 18 3.82 -7.35 -13.22
C ALA A 18 2.45 -7.92 -12.75
N ARG A 19 2.08 -9.10 -13.24
CA ARG A 19 0.87 -9.83 -12.84
C ARG A 19 0.94 -10.25 -11.37
N ASP A 20 2.07 -10.78 -10.91
CA ASP A 20 2.23 -11.20 -9.51
C ASP A 20 2.22 -10.00 -8.56
N ASN A 21 2.84 -8.88 -8.96
CA ASN A 21 2.77 -7.65 -8.18
C ASN A 21 1.31 -7.16 -8.06
N LEU A 22 0.53 -7.22 -9.13
CA LEU A 22 -0.89 -6.86 -9.09
C LEU A 22 -1.71 -7.80 -8.21
N ARG A 23 -1.49 -9.12 -8.32
CA ARG A 23 -2.12 -10.12 -7.43
C ARG A 23 -1.79 -9.84 -5.97
N PHE A 24 -0.54 -9.49 -5.67
CA PHE A 24 -0.11 -9.16 -4.32
C PHE A 24 -0.82 -7.91 -3.78
N TRP A 25 -0.99 -6.87 -4.60
CA TRP A 25 -1.76 -5.68 -4.22
C TRP A 25 -3.21 -6.01 -3.87
N LEU A 26 -3.85 -6.90 -4.65
CA LEU A 26 -5.22 -7.34 -4.41
C LEU A 26 -5.33 -8.20 -3.14
N ALA A 27 -4.41 -9.14 -2.92
CA ALA A 27 -4.34 -9.94 -1.71
C ALA A 27 -4.13 -9.05 -0.48
N TYR A 28 -3.23 -8.06 -0.57
CA TYR A 28 -2.99 -7.10 0.50
C TYR A 28 -4.22 -6.24 0.81
N GLN A 29 -4.95 -5.79 -0.22
CA GLN A 29 -6.18 -5.02 -0.06
C GLN A 29 -7.24 -5.79 0.77
N LYS A 30 -7.38 -7.10 0.58
CA LYS A 30 -8.34 -7.94 1.33
C LYS A 30 -8.04 -7.99 2.83
N GLN A 31 -6.76 -7.88 3.21
CA GLN A 31 -6.33 -8.01 4.59
C GLN A 31 -6.37 -6.67 5.35
N ARG A 32 -7.58 -6.17 5.61
CA ARG A 32 -7.82 -4.90 6.35
C ARG A 32 -7.00 -4.73 7.64
N PRO A 33 -6.84 -5.75 8.50
CA PRO A 33 -6.05 -5.62 9.73
C PRO A 33 -4.56 -5.28 9.52
N LEU A 34 -4.05 -5.40 8.29
CA LEU A 34 -2.65 -5.12 7.98
C LEU A 34 -2.39 -3.66 7.56
N TRP A 35 -3.41 -2.93 7.15
CA TRP A 35 -3.24 -1.61 6.54
C TRP A 35 -4.15 -0.54 7.12
N ASP A 36 -5.30 -0.92 7.68
CA ASP A 36 -6.28 0.01 8.25
C ASP A 36 -6.00 0.25 9.73
N PHE A 37 -5.58 1.47 10.08
CA PHE A 37 -5.33 1.86 11.46
C PHE A 37 -6.61 1.94 12.31
N ASN A 38 -7.77 2.15 11.67
CA ASN A 38 -9.05 2.24 12.36
C ASN A 38 -9.69 0.87 12.59
N HIS A 39 -9.11 -0.20 12.04
CA HIS A 39 -9.63 -1.53 12.22
C HIS A 39 -9.40 -2.02 13.66
N LEU A 40 -10.45 -2.54 14.31
CA LEU A 40 -10.42 -3.01 15.69
C LEU A 40 -9.25 -3.97 15.99
N HIS A 41 -8.90 -4.81 15.02
CA HIS A 41 -7.83 -5.80 15.14
C HIS A 41 -6.46 -5.35 14.60
N TYR A 42 -6.25 -4.05 14.32
CA TYR A 42 -4.97 -3.54 13.82
C TYR A 42 -3.80 -3.79 14.80
N SER A 43 -4.04 -3.68 16.10
CA SER A 43 -3.03 -3.97 17.14
C SER A 43 -2.89 -5.47 17.46
N ASN A 44 -3.83 -6.30 17.00
CA ASN A 44 -3.85 -7.72 17.34
C ASN A 44 -2.81 -8.50 16.52
N LYS A 45 -1.74 -8.92 17.22
CA LYS A 45 -0.61 -9.65 16.62
C LYS A 45 -1.04 -10.95 15.92
N GLN A 46 -2.01 -11.68 16.49
CA GLN A 46 -2.45 -12.97 15.93
C GLN A 46 -3.26 -12.78 14.66
N VAL A 47 -4.18 -11.81 14.63
CA VAL A 47 -4.98 -11.50 13.43
C VAL A 47 -4.06 -11.01 12.30
N ARG A 48 -3.07 -10.16 12.63
CA ARG A 48 -2.08 -9.74 11.62
C ARG A 48 -1.23 -10.89 11.12
N LYS A 49 -0.78 -11.80 12.00
CA LYS A 49 -0.04 -13.00 11.58
C LYS A 49 -0.87 -13.84 10.59
N LYS A 50 -2.15 -14.07 10.89
CA LYS A 50 -3.10 -14.75 9.99
C LYS A 50 -3.25 -14.03 8.65
N GLY A 51 -3.33 -12.70 8.66
CA GLY A 51 -3.40 -11.91 7.42
C GLY A 51 -2.14 -12.03 6.56
N PHE A 52 -0.95 -12.04 7.16
CA PHE A 52 0.29 -12.28 6.41
C PHE A 52 0.36 -13.69 5.84
N GLN A 53 -0.09 -14.69 6.61
CA GLN A 53 -0.16 -16.08 6.14
C GLN A 53 -1.14 -16.21 4.97
N ALA A 54 -2.32 -15.62 5.06
CA ALA A 54 -3.32 -15.64 3.99
C ALA A 54 -2.78 -15.05 2.67
N ILE A 55 -1.95 -14.00 2.72
CA ILE A 55 -1.29 -13.46 1.52
C ILE A 55 -0.24 -14.43 0.97
N SER A 56 0.55 -15.06 1.83
CA SER A 56 1.51 -16.09 1.43
C SER A 56 0.81 -17.25 0.71
N ASP A 57 -0.27 -17.76 1.31
CA ASP A 57 -1.07 -18.87 0.79
C ASP A 57 -1.74 -18.50 -0.54
N GLU A 58 -2.34 -17.30 -0.66
CA GLU A 58 -3.01 -16.84 -1.89
C GLU A 58 -2.04 -16.64 -3.07
N MET A 59 -0.79 -16.27 -2.79
CA MET A 59 0.21 -16.08 -3.83
C MET A 59 0.72 -17.41 -4.40
N MET A 60 0.69 -18.50 -3.61
CA MET A 60 1.19 -19.83 -3.97
C MET A 60 2.63 -19.81 -4.52
N ILE A 61 3.48 -18.90 -4.02
CA ILE A 61 4.87 -18.78 -4.46
C ILE A 61 5.76 -19.63 -3.54
N PRO A 62 6.54 -20.58 -4.08
CA PRO A 62 7.49 -21.35 -3.29
C PRO A 62 8.48 -20.44 -2.54
N GLY A 63 8.62 -20.64 -1.23
CA GLY A 63 9.52 -19.86 -0.38
C GLY A 63 9.01 -18.46 0.02
N LEU A 64 7.76 -18.10 -0.31
CA LEU A 64 7.15 -16.87 0.18
C LEU A 64 6.64 -17.04 1.61
N ASP A 65 7.51 -16.85 2.60
CA ASP A 65 7.13 -16.87 4.01
C ASP A 65 6.54 -15.52 4.50
N ILE A 66 5.94 -15.50 5.69
CA ILE A 66 5.42 -14.31 6.39
C ILE A 66 6.47 -13.19 6.45
N ALA A 67 7.75 -13.52 6.69
CA ALA A 67 8.83 -12.53 6.72
C ALA A 67 8.97 -11.80 5.37
N ASN A 68 8.91 -12.55 4.27
CA ASN A 68 8.99 -12.01 2.91
C ASN A 68 7.75 -11.17 2.56
N VAL A 69 6.56 -11.62 2.98
CA VAL A 69 5.31 -10.85 2.83
C VAL A 69 5.42 -9.50 3.54
N LYS A 70 5.93 -9.46 4.78
CA LYS A 70 6.13 -8.20 5.54
C LYS A 70 7.09 -7.25 4.82
N LEU A 71 8.22 -7.77 4.33
CA LEU A 71 9.20 -6.98 3.57
C LEU A 71 8.57 -6.43 2.29
N LYS A 72 7.82 -7.24 1.56
CA LYS A 72 7.13 -6.81 0.33
C LYS A 72 6.12 -5.71 0.63
N ILE A 73 5.29 -5.85 1.67
CA ILE A 73 4.35 -4.81 2.09
C ILE A 73 5.08 -3.49 2.39
N ARG A 74 6.22 -3.54 3.10
CA ARG A 74 7.04 -2.35 3.37
C ARG A 74 7.53 -1.70 2.07
N PHE A 75 8.02 -2.49 1.11
CA PHE A 75 8.44 -1.99 -0.20
C PHE A 75 7.28 -1.36 -0.96
N LEU A 76 6.12 -2.02 -1.02
CA LEU A 76 4.93 -1.54 -1.71
C LEU A 76 4.43 -0.20 -1.15
N ARG A 77 4.36 -0.07 0.19
CA ARG A 77 4.01 1.21 0.84
C ARG A 77 5.01 2.31 0.52
N THR A 78 6.30 1.98 0.49
CA THR A 78 7.37 2.92 0.13
C THR A 78 7.24 3.37 -1.34
N ALA A 79 6.98 2.43 -2.25
CA ALA A 79 6.78 2.71 -3.67
C ALA A 79 5.56 3.62 -3.89
N TYR A 80 4.41 3.30 -3.28
CA TYR A 80 3.22 4.14 -3.34
C TYR A 80 3.49 5.54 -2.78
N THR A 81 4.11 5.65 -1.60
CA THR A 81 4.42 6.95 -0.98
C THR A 81 5.34 7.81 -1.86
N ARG A 82 6.38 7.22 -2.46
CA ARG A 82 7.27 7.92 -3.40
C ARG A 82 6.49 8.39 -4.63
N TRP A 83 5.59 7.56 -5.13
CA TRP A 83 4.80 7.88 -6.31
C TRP A 83 3.83 9.04 -6.02
N ILE A 84 3.16 9.06 -4.87
CA ILE A 84 2.34 10.20 -4.43
C ILE A 84 3.17 11.48 -4.28
N LYS A 85 4.34 11.41 -3.64
CA LYS A 85 5.23 12.58 -3.52
C LYS A 85 5.63 13.12 -4.89
N ARG A 86 5.92 12.24 -5.85
CA ARG A 86 6.22 12.64 -7.23
C ARG A 86 5.03 13.34 -7.88
N LEU A 87 3.80 12.84 -7.69
CA LEU A 87 2.61 13.52 -8.19
C LEU A 87 2.42 14.92 -7.57
N CYS A 88 2.67 15.08 -6.27
CA CYS A 88 2.62 16.40 -5.62
C CYS A 88 3.58 17.38 -6.31
N LEU A 89 4.85 16.97 -6.48
CA LEU A 89 5.90 17.82 -7.06
C LEU A 89 5.58 18.21 -8.51
N LEU A 90 5.06 17.27 -9.31
CA LEU A 90 4.68 17.55 -10.71
C LEU A 90 3.48 18.49 -10.79
N LYS A 91 2.52 18.38 -9.86
CA LYS A 91 1.39 19.30 -9.77
C LYS A 91 1.86 20.73 -9.45
N GLU A 92 2.87 20.86 -8.60
CA GLU A 92 3.46 22.16 -8.23
C GLU A 92 4.32 22.73 -9.36
N SER A 93 5.09 21.91 -10.08
CA SER A 93 5.94 22.37 -11.18
C SER A 93 5.19 22.59 -12.50
N GLY A 94 3.93 22.16 -12.60
CA GLY A 94 3.14 22.24 -13.83
C GLY A 94 3.61 21.26 -14.93
N GLU A 95 4.48 20.31 -14.58
CA GLU A 95 4.99 19.32 -15.52
C GLU A 95 3.96 18.26 -15.90
N ARG A 96 4.15 17.65 -17.07
CA ARG A 96 3.28 16.57 -17.54
C ARG A 96 3.37 15.35 -16.63
N PHE A 97 2.22 14.87 -16.16
CA PHE A 97 2.14 13.66 -15.37
C PHE A 97 2.65 12.43 -16.15
N PRO A 98 3.47 11.56 -15.53
CA PRO A 98 3.88 10.30 -16.13
C PRO A 98 2.68 9.35 -16.23
N LYS A 99 2.79 8.35 -17.11
CA LYS A 99 1.78 7.28 -17.21
C LYS A 99 1.61 6.59 -15.86
N ILE A 100 0.37 6.57 -15.37
CA ILE A 100 0.01 5.99 -14.08
C ILE A 100 0.12 4.45 -14.15
N PRO A 101 0.89 3.81 -13.25
CA PRO A 101 0.94 2.35 -13.21
C PRO A 101 -0.40 1.74 -12.78
N THR A 102 -0.78 0.59 -13.35
CA THR A 102 -2.05 -0.09 -13.00
C THR A 102 -2.15 -0.45 -11.52
N TRP A 103 -1.04 -0.86 -10.90
CA TRP A 103 -0.98 -1.16 -9.47
C TRP A 103 -1.28 0.06 -8.60
N PHE A 104 -1.02 1.28 -9.09
CA PHE A 104 -1.26 2.51 -8.35
C PHE A 104 -2.75 2.68 -8.08
N HIS A 105 -3.61 2.46 -9.08
CA HIS A 105 -5.06 2.57 -8.91
C HIS A 105 -5.62 1.57 -7.90
N VAL A 106 -5.01 0.38 -7.78
CA VAL A 106 -5.39 -0.61 -6.76
C VAL A 106 -4.96 -0.12 -5.38
N ALA A 107 -3.71 0.33 -5.24
CA ALA A 107 -3.17 0.84 -3.99
C ALA A 107 -3.94 2.08 -3.48
N ASP A 108 -4.25 3.02 -4.38
CA ASP A 108 -4.87 4.30 -4.05
C ASP A 108 -6.27 4.14 -3.44
N LYS A 109 -7.01 3.09 -3.83
CA LYS A 109 -8.36 2.80 -3.31
C LYS A 109 -8.41 2.57 -1.80
N PHE A 110 -7.32 2.14 -1.17
CA PHE A 110 -7.33 1.76 0.24
C PHE A 110 -6.16 2.33 1.06
N LEU A 111 -5.02 2.66 0.43
CA LEU A 111 -3.88 3.24 1.13
C LEU A 111 -3.92 4.76 1.23
N ARG A 112 -4.72 5.44 0.41
CA ARG A 112 -4.77 6.92 0.37
C ARG A 112 -5.07 7.51 1.74
N ASP A 113 -6.09 7.01 2.41
CA ASP A 113 -6.53 7.52 3.73
C ASP A 113 -5.61 7.07 4.87
N GLN A 114 -4.75 6.08 4.60
CA GLN A 114 -3.89 5.41 5.57
C GLN A 114 -2.43 5.84 5.45
N ILE A 115 -2.13 6.80 4.57
CA ILE A 115 -0.79 7.35 4.44
C ILE A 115 -0.85 8.81 4.86
N ARG A 116 -0.41 9.03 6.09
CA ARG A 116 -0.10 10.37 6.59
C ARG A 116 1.18 10.84 5.91
N LEU A 117 1.04 11.51 4.78
CA LEU A 117 2.17 12.23 4.19
C LEU A 117 2.57 13.31 5.18
N ARG A 118 3.79 13.22 5.71
CA ARG A 118 4.38 14.32 6.48
C ARG A 118 4.49 15.50 5.52
N LYS A 119 3.78 16.60 5.81
CA LYS A 119 3.87 17.86 5.06
C LYS A 119 5.36 18.24 4.98
N PRO A 120 5.93 18.51 3.80
CA PRO A 120 7.20 19.23 3.75
C PRO A 120 6.96 20.60 4.40
N ASN A 121 7.87 21.04 5.27
CA ASN A 121 7.66 22.16 6.20
C ASN A 121 7.34 23.54 5.57
N ASN A 122 7.14 23.69 4.25
CA ASN A 122 7.10 24.99 3.57
C ASN A 122 6.01 25.17 2.48
N LEU A 123 4.87 24.48 2.50
CA LEU A 123 3.81 24.75 1.51
C LEU A 123 2.41 24.81 2.13
N THR A 124 1.73 25.91 1.83
CA THR A 124 0.32 26.22 2.11
C THR A 124 -0.61 25.15 1.55
N GLU A 125 -1.73 24.97 2.24
CA GLU A 125 -2.74 23.93 2.08
C GLU A 125 -3.08 23.59 0.63
N THR A 126 -2.36 22.61 0.07
CA THR A 126 -2.75 22.00 -1.19
C THR A 126 -2.85 20.51 -0.97
N HIS A 127 -4.09 20.01 -0.90
CA HIS A 127 -4.34 18.58 -1.03
C HIS A 127 -3.66 18.10 -2.34
N CYS A 128 -2.59 17.32 -2.20
CA CYS A 128 -1.80 16.84 -3.35
C CYS A 128 -2.60 16.02 -4.35
N LEU A 129 -3.71 15.42 -3.92
CA LEU A 129 -4.52 14.54 -4.73
C LEU A 129 -5.88 15.20 -4.98
N PRO A 130 -6.42 15.16 -6.21
CA PRO A 130 -7.79 15.60 -6.46
C PRO A 130 -8.71 14.87 -5.47
N GLY A 131 -9.41 15.65 -4.67
CA GLY A 131 -10.40 15.13 -3.73
C GLY A 131 -11.38 14.27 -4.50
N ARG A 132 -11.62 13.04 -4.01
CA ARG A 132 -12.85 12.36 -4.37
C ARG A 132 -13.93 13.23 -3.75
N SER A 133 -14.68 13.94 -4.57
CA SER A 133 -15.85 14.70 -4.13
C SER A 133 -16.74 13.71 -3.38
N VAL A 134 -16.72 13.77 -2.05
CA VAL A 134 -17.81 13.23 -1.26
C VAL A 134 -18.93 14.20 -1.58
N GLN A 135 -19.88 13.75 -2.39
CA GLN A 135 -21.15 14.44 -2.55
C GLN A 135 -21.77 14.47 -1.16
N ASN A 136 -21.73 15.64 -0.53
CA ASN A 136 -22.58 15.92 0.61
C ASN A 136 -23.99 16.01 0.04
N SER A 137 -24.73 14.91 0.04
CA SER A 137 -26.18 14.95 -0.08
C SER A 137 -26.70 15.59 1.20
N SER A 138 -26.85 16.90 1.18
CA SER A 138 -27.61 17.64 2.18
C SER A 138 -29.08 17.28 1.94
N ALA A 139 -29.64 16.40 2.77
CA ALA A 139 -31.07 16.21 2.84
C ALA A 139 -31.69 17.50 3.41
N SER A 140 -32.53 18.16 2.61
CA SER A 140 -33.53 19.12 3.11
C SER A 140 -34.72 18.34 3.61
N GLU A 141 -35.06 18.50 4.89
CA GLU A 141 -36.44 18.33 5.37
C GLU A 141 -36.68 19.40 6.44
N ALA A 142 -37.45 20.43 6.06
CA ALA A 142 -38.22 21.31 6.93
C ALA A 142 -39.47 21.73 6.16
#